data_AF-A0AAW8KIQ2-F1
#
_entry.id   AF-A0AAW8KIQ2-F1
#
_cell.length_a   1.000
_cell.length_b   1.000
_cell.length_c   1.000
_cell.angle_alpha   90.00
_cell.angle_beta   90.00
_cell.angle_gamma   90.00
#
_symmetry.space_group_name_H-M   'P 1'
#
loop_
_entity.id
_entity.type
_entity.pdbx_description
1 polymer ?
#
loop_
_entity_poly.entity_id
_entity_poly.type
_entity_poly.pdbx_seq_one_letter_code
_entity_poly.pdbx_strand_id
1 'polypeptide(L)' 'KMHEGQLRKSGEPYLIHPIAVVKILAELGMDEDTLVAGLLHDVVEDTEYNKEQLVEEFGDEVALLVDGVTK' A
#
# COMPACT_ATOMS: atom_id res chain seq x y z
N LYS A 1 7.97 2.37 7.44
CA LYS A 1 8.50 1.40 8.43
C LYS A 1 8.51 -0.02 7.86
N MET A 2 7.40 -0.53 7.32
CA MET A 2 7.33 -1.92 6.84
C MET A 2 8.32 -2.23 5.70
N HIS A 3 8.48 -1.33 4.73
CA HIS A 3 9.48 -1.47 3.66
C HIS A 3 10.86 -0.87 3.98
N GLU A 4 11.19 -0.67 5.26
CA GLU A 4 12.49 -0.09 5.63
C GLU A 4 13.63 -1.05 5.30
N GLY A 5 14.66 -0.54 4.59
CA GLY A 5 15.78 -1.36 4.12
C GLY A 5 15.46 -2.27 2.94
N GLN A 6 14.20 -2.37 2.51
CA GLN A 6 13.81 -3.17 1.35
C GLN A 6 14.18 -2.45 0.04
N LEU A 7 14.81 -3.19 -0.87
CA LEU A 7 15.20 -2.72 -2.19
C LEU A 7 14.45 -3.48 -3.27
N ARG A 8 14.12 -2.79 -4.37
CA ARG A 8 13.63 -3.45 -5.59
C ARG A 8 14.78 -4.16 -6.30
N LYS A 9 14.45 -4.99 -7.30
CA LYS A 9 15.45 -5.62 -8.19
C LYS A 9 16.35 -4.61 -8.90
N SER A 10 15.89 -3.37 -9.08
CA SER A 10 16.67 -2.26 -9.63
C SER A 10 17.74 -1.70 -8.67
N GLY A 11 17.69 -2.04 -7.38
CA GLY A 11 18.54 -1.48 -6.33
C GLY A 11 17.99 -0.22 -5.67
N GLU A 12 16.82 0.26 -6.11
CA GLU A 12 16.15 1.44 -5.53
C GLU A 12 15.33 1.08 -4.28
N PRO A 13 15.15 2.02 -3.33
CA PRO A 13 14.26 1.82 -2.20
C PRO A 13 12.85 1.43 -2.62
N TYR A 14 12.30 0.39 -2.00
CA TYR A 14 10.97 -0.15 -2.34
C TYR A 14 9.86 0.90 -2.24
N LEU A 15 9.96 1.79 -1.25
CA LEU A 15 8.99 2.85 -0.96
C LEU A 15 8.71 3.79 -2.15
N ILE A 16 9.61 3.89 -3.12
CA ILE A 16 9.41 4.71 -4.33
C ILE A 16 8.18 4.25 -5.11
N HIS A 17 7.92 2.94 -5.18
CA HIS A 17 6.81 2.39 -5.94
C HIS A 17 5.44 2.77 -5.36
N PRO A 18 5.12 2.48 -4.08
CA PRO A 18 3.85 2.89 -3.49
C PRO A 18 3.62 4.41 -3.56
N ILE A 19 4.67 5.23 -3.36
CA ILE A 19 4.56 6.69 -3.47
C ILE A 19 4.19 7.11 -4.91
N ALA A 20 4.78 6.50 -5.92
CA ALA A 20 4.46 6.81 -7.31
C ALA A 20 3.01 6.45 -7.66
N VAL A 21 2.50 5.32 -7.15
CA VAL A 21 1.10 4.91 -7.29
C VAL A 21 0.16 5.93 -6.65
N VAL A 22 0.41 6.31 -5.39
CA VAL A 22 -0.40 7.30 -4.67
C VAL A 22 -0.42 8.65 -5.39
N LYS A 23 0.72 9.07 -5.95
CA LYS A 23 0.79 10.31 -6.72
C LYS A 23 -0.14 10.29 -7.93
N ILE A 24 -0.17 9.17 -8.68
CA ILE A 24 -1.07 9.02 -9.82
C ILE A 24 -2.53 9.04 -9.36
N LEU A 25 -2.87 8.32 -8.30
CA LEU A 25 -4.24 8.28 -7.76
C LEU A 25 -4.70 9.66 -7.28
N ALA A 26 -3.81 10.44 -6.65
CA ALA A 26 -4.09 11.80 -6.23
C ALA A 26 -4.28 12.75 -7.42
N GLU A 27 -3.48 12.61 -8.48
CA GLU A 27 -3.65 13.37 -9.73
C GLU A 27 -4.97 13.05 -10.44
N LEU A 28 -5.49 11.84 -10.27
CA LEU A 28 -6.80 11.42 -10.77
C LEU A 28 -7.97 11.88 -9.87
N GLY A 29 -7.70 12.47 -8.72
CA GLY A 29 -8.72 12.95 -7.78
C GLY A 29 -9.45 11.82 -7.05
N MET A 30 -8.75 10.70 -6.79
CA MET A 30 -9.29 9.61 -5.98
C MET A 30 -9.47 10.03 -4.52
N ASP A 31 -10.36 9.34 -3.81
CA ASP A 31 -10.63 9.57 -2.40
C ASP A 31 -9.53 9.06 -1.48
N GLU A 32 -9.57 9.50 -0.22
CA GLU A 32 -8.56 9.22 0.79
C GLU A 32 -8.32 7.71 0.97
N ASP A 33 -9.39 6.91 1.05
CA ASP A 33 -9.29 5.46 1.23
C ASP A 33 -8.58 4.78 0.05
N THR A 34 -8.82 5.24 -1.18
CA THR A 34 -8.08 4.76 -2.36
C THR A 34 -6.60 5.15 -2.31
N LEU A 35 -6.27 6.35 -1.82
CA LEU A 35 -4.87 6.76 -1.65
C LEU A 35 -4.17 5.91 -0.59
N VAL A 36 -4.84 5.66 0.54
CA VAL A 36 -4.30 4.82 1.62
C VAL A 36 -4.12 3.39 1.12
N ALA A 37 -5.11 2.81 0.44
CA ALA A 37 -5.00 1.48 -0.15
C ALA A 37 -3.85 1.38 -1.17
N GLY A 38 -3.69 2.39 -2.02
CA GLY A 38 -2.57 2.47 -2.97
C GLY A 38 -1.20 2.55 -2.28
N LEU A 39 -1.10 3.16 -1.11
CA LEU A 39 0.14 3.19 -0.33
C LEU A 39 0.45 1.83 0.33
N LEU A 40 -0.58 1.07 0.70
CA LEU A 40 -0.48 -0.16 1.48
C LEU A 40 -0.59 -1.45 0.66
N HIS A 41 -0.87 -1.37 -0.65
CA HIS A 41 -1.21 -2.53 -1.47
C HIS A 41 -0.19 -3.68 -1.44
N ASP A 42 1.10 -3.35 -1.40
CA ASP A 42 2.20 -4.33 -1.34
C ASP A 42 2.62 -4.66 0.10
N VAL A 43 2.11 -3.95 1.11
CA VAL A 43 2.50 -4.16 2.52
C VAL A 43 2.01 -5.51 3.03
N VAL A 44 0.78 -5.91 2.65
CA VAL A 44 0.21 -7.20 3.06
C VAL A 44 0.87 -8.37 2.33
N GLU A 45 1.36 -8.17 1.11
CA GLU A 45 2.01 -9.22 0.31
C GLU A 45 3.48 -9.43 0.71
N ASP A 46 4.22 -8.34 0.92
CA ASP A 46 5.69 -8.38 1.01
C ASP A 46 6.22 -8.34 2.45
N THR A 47 5.36 -8.27 3.47
CA THR A 47 5.78 -8.08 4.87
C THR A 47 4.98 -8.95 5.84
N GLU A 48 5.33 -8.91 7.14
CA GLU A 48 4.58 -9.63 8.19
C GLU A 48 3.25 -8.97 8.58
N TYR A 49 2.91 -7.84 7.95
CA TYR A 49 1.67 -7.12 8.21
C TYR A 49 0.48 -7.88 7.60
N ASN A 50 -0.54 -8.17 8.42
CA ASN A 50 -1.69 -8.96 7.99
C ASN A 50 -2.98 -8.13 7.84
N LYS A 51 -4.01 -8.76 7.28
CA LYS A 51 -5.31 -8.13 7.00
C LYS A 51 -6.02 -7.71 8.29
N GLU A 52 -5.88 -8.47 9.37
CA GLU A 52 -6.49 -8.12 10.66
C GLU A 52 -5.92 -6.80 11.21
N GLN A 53 -4.61 -6.60 11.11
CA GLN A 53 -3.94 -5.34 11.46
C GLN A 53 -4.39 -4.19 10.56
N LEU A 54 -4.54 -4.45 9.26
CA LEU A 54 -5.03 -3.46 8.31
C LEU A 54 -6.44 -2.97 8.65
N VAL A 55 -7.34 -3.88 9.00
CA VAL A 55 -8.70 -3.55 9.44
C VAL A 55 -8.69 -2.77 10.75
N GLU A 56 -7.86 -3.17 11.72
CA GLU A 56 -7.76 -2.48 13.01
C GLU A 56 -7.23 -1.04 12.88
N GLU A 57 -6.26 -0.82 11.99
CA GLU A 57 -5.60 0.49 11.84
C GLU A 57 -6.31 1.42 10.84
N PHE A 58 -6.91 0.89 9.77
CA PHE A 58 -7.43 1.66 8.63
C PHE A 58 -8.88 1.36 8.26
N GLY A 59 -9.51 0.38 8.91
CA GLY A 59 -10.92 0.02 8.70
C GLY A 59 -11.16 -0.96 7.55
N ASP A 60 -12.38 -1.48 7.51
CA ASP A 60 -12.79 -2.53 6.56
C ASP A 60 -12.72 -2.10 5.09
N GLU A 61 -12.97 -0.81 4.81
CA GLU A 61 -13.00 -0.29 3.43
C GLU A 61 -11.62 -0.29 2.79
N VAL A 62 -10.60 0.24 3.48
CA VAL A 62 -9.21 0.18 3.04
C VAL A 62 -8.73 -1.27 2.93
N ALA A 63 -9.10 -2.12 3.90
CA ALA A 63 -8.73 -3.53 3.87
C ALA A 63 -9.31 -4.28 2.67
N LEU A 64 -10.55 -3.97 2.29
CA LEU A 64 -11.19 -4.52 1.10
C LEU A 64 -10.50 -4.07 -0.19
N LEU A 65 -10.12 -2.80 -0.27
CA LEU A 65 -9.44 -2.25 -1.45
C LEU A 65 -8.05 -2.89 -1.63
N VAL A 66 -7.27 -3.00 -0.56
CA VAL A 66 -5.94 -3.65 -0.57
C VAL A 66 -6.07 -5.11 -0.97
N ASP A 67 -6.97 -5.87 -0.34
CA ASP A 67 -7.24 -7.28 -0.67
C ASP A 67 -7.66 -7.49 -2.13
N GLY A 68 -8.37 -6.52 -2.71
CA GLY A 68 -8.77 -6.56 -4.12
C GLY A 68 -7.62 -6.36 -5.12
N VAL A 69 -6.47 -5.83 -4.69
CA VAL A 69 -5.31 -5.56 -5.56
C VAL A 69 -4.08 -6.40 -5.22
N THR A 70 -4.02 -7.00 -4.03
CA THR A 70 -3.02 -8.00 -3.62
C THR A 70 -3.23 -9.32 -4.38
N LYS A 71 -2.15 -10.05 -4.71
CA LYS A 71 -2.23 -11.33 -5.45
C LYS A 71 -1.82 -12.55 -4.64
#